data_AF-A0A7C4BDZ4-F1
#
_entry.id   AF-A0A7C4BDZ4-F1
#
_cell.length_a   1.000
_cell.length_b   1.000
_cell.length_c   1.000
_cell.angle_alpha   90.00
_cell.angle_beta   90.00
_cell.angle_gamma   90.00
#
_symmetry.space_group_name_H-M   'P 1'
#
loop_
_entity.id
_entity.type
_entity.pdbx_description
1 polymer ?
#
loop_
_entity_poly.entity_id
_entity_poly.type
_entity_poly.pdbx_seq_one_letter_code
_entity_poly.pdbx_strand_id
1 'polypeptide(L)'
;MIILLCGPPGAGKSTIARVLAQRRGATLLSTDEFRRRVYSRLMEEVQKRAGEELVLDGTFYRRVWRESVRKFAETRGIPLLVVLVKSSLQTSLQRDAQREKPVGERAVRIIHAEFEEPEADLVIDSEKLTPAEAVELILSAAKTAACRRRPPS
;
A
#
# COMPACT_ATOMS: atom_id res chain seq x y z
N MET A 1 7.26 -12.29 -0.85
CA MET A 1 7.49 -10.93 -0.30
C MET A 1 6.15 -10.21 -0.23
N ILE A 2 5.96 -9.30 0.72
CA ILE A 2 4.77 -8.44 0.80
C ILE A 2 5.20 -6.99 0.55
N ILE A 3 4.51 -6.31 -0.36
CA ILE A 3 4.64 -4.87 -0.57
C ILE A 3 3.33 -4.23 -0.13
N LEU A 4 3.39 -3.36 0.87
CA LEU A 4 2.24 -2.69 1.44
C LEU A 4 2.21 -1.23 0.95
N LEU A 5 1.24 -0.88 0.10
CA LEU A 5 1.00 0.50 -0.28
C LEU A 5 -0.05 1.12 0.64
N CYS A 6 0.30 2.26 1.24
CA CYS A 6 -0.55 3.01 2.17
C CYS A 6 -0.59 4.50 1.80
N GLY A 7 -1.62 5.22 2.26
CA GLY A 7 -1.84 6.63 1.89
C GLY A 7 -3.32 6.99 1.69
N PRO A 8 -3.69 8.28 1.75
CA PRO A 8 -5.09 8.71 1.66
C PRO A 8 -5.76 8.34 0.33
N PRO A 9 -7.10 8.25 0.26
CA PRO A 9 -7.82 8.13 -1.02
C PRO A 9 -7.42 9.26 -1.97
N GLY A 10 -7.34 8.96 -3.26
CA GLY A 10 -6.86 9.92 -4.27
C GLY A 10 -5.34 10.00 -4.40
N ALA A 11 -4.55 9.40 -3.51
CA ALA A 11 -3.08 9.42 -3.59
C ALA A 11 -2.45 8.59 -4.73
N GLY A 12 -3.23 7.91 -5.57
CA GLY A 12 -2.70 7.16 -6.71
C GLY A 12 -2.14 5.76 -6.41
N LYS A 13 -2.26 5.28 -5.17
CA LYS A 13 -1.85 3.92 -4.74
C LYS A 13 -2.32 2.82 -5.69
N SER A 14 -3.62 2.76 -6.00
CA SER A 14 -4.21 1.70 -6.83
C SER A 14 -3.67 1.67 -8.25
N THR A 15 -3.27 2.82 -8.79
CA THR A 15 -2.61 2.88 -10.09
C THR A 15 -1.20 2.29 -10.00
N ILE A 16 -0.41 2.70 -9.01
CA ILE A 16 0.94 2.18 -8.77
C ILE A 16 0.88 0.67 -8.46
N ALA A 17 -0.04 0.24 -7.61
CA ALA A 17 -0.20 -1.16 -7.19
C ALA A 17 -0.53 -2.09 -8.35
N ARG A 18 -1.40 -1.68 -9.27
CA ARG A 18 -1.72 -2.46 -10.49
C ARG A 18 -0.51 -2.63 -11.39
N VAL A 19 0.20 -1.54 -11.68
CA VAL A 19 1.40 -1.59 -12.52
C VAL A 19 2.50 -2.43 -11.86
N LEU A 20 2.67 -2.28 -10.54
CA LEU A 20 3.63 -3.04 -9.75
C LEU A 20 3.32 -4.54 -9.75
N ALA A 21 2.07 -4.91 -9.49
CA ALA A 21 1.63 -6.29 -9.46
C ALA A 21 1.85 -6.98 -10.81
N GLN A 22 1.49 -6.31 -11.91
CA GLN A 22 1.74 -6.82 -13.27
C GLN A 22 3.24 -7.03 -13.53
N ARG A 23 4.08 -6.06 -13.18
CA ARG A 23 5.53 -6.14 -13.44
C ARG A 23 6.24 -7.21 -12.62
N ARG A 24 5.72 -7.56 -11.45
CA ARG A 24 6.31 -8.60 -10.60
C ARG A 24 5.63 -9.97 -10.73
N GLY A 25 4.52 -10.07 -11.45
CA GLY A 25 3.66 -11.25 -11.42
C GLY A 25 3.09 -11.52 -10.02
N ALA A 26 2.87 -10.47 -9.23
CA ALA A 26 2.41 -10.56 -7.85
C ALA A 26 0.88 -10.50 -7.76
N THR A 27 0.32 -11.16 -6.75
CA THR A 27 -1.11 -11.10 -6.45
C THR A 27 -1.44 -9.75 -5.80
N LEU A 28 -2.31 -8.97 -6.45
CA LEU A 28 -2.82 -7.71 -5.93
C LEU A 28 -4.03 -7.96 -5.04
N LEU A 29 -3.95 -7.57 -3.77
CA LEU A 29 -5.07 -7.56 -2.84
C LEU A 29 -5.40 -6.11 -2.47
N SER A 30 -6.59 -5.64 -2.88
CA SER A 30 -7.03 -4.26 -2.63
C SER A 30 -8.14 -4.18 -1.58
N THR A 31 -8.05 -3.18 -0.70
CA THR A 31 -9.15 -2.71 0.14
C THR A 31 -9.58 -1.34 -0.35
N ASP A 32 -10.37 -1.30 -1.43
CA ASP A 32 -10.96 -0.06 -1.92
C ASP A 32 -11.92 0.59 -0.88
N GLU A 33 -12.29 -0.14 0.17
CA GLU A 33 -13.19 0.31 1.23
C GLU A 33 -12.51 0.41 2.61
N PHE A 34 -12.79 1.49 3.33
CA PHE A 34 -12.26 1.85 4.67
C PHE A 34 -12.94 1.11 5.82
N ARG A 35 -13.30 -0.16 5.63
CA ARG A 35 -14.17 -0.87 6.57
C ARG A 35 -13.41 -1.95 7.33
N ARG A 36 -13.62 -2.03 8.65
CA ARG A 36 -13.01 -3.05 9.52
C ARG A 36 -13.23 -4.47 8.99
N ARG A 37 -14.43 -4.77 8.48
CA ARG A 37 -14.76 -6.08 7.88
C ARG A 37 -13.95 -6.38 6.61
N VAL A 38 -13.66 -5.36 5.82
CA VAL A 38 -12.86 -5.49 4.58
C VAL A 38 -11.41 -5.78 4.94
N TYR A 39 -10.88 -5.13 5.98
CA TYR A 39 -9.55 -5.42 6.49
C TYR A 39 -9.41 -6.85 7.04
N SER A 40 -10.39 -7.35 7.81
CA SER A 40 -10.35 -8.74 8.30
C SER A 40 -10.27 -9.75 7.14
N ARG A 41 -11.08 -9.54 6.09
CA ARG A 41 -11.04 -10.37 4.88
C ARG A 41 -9.71 -10.26 4.14
N LEU A 42 -9.14 -9.05 4.03
CA LEU A 42 -7.81 -8.86 3.44
C LEU A 42 -6.77 -9.71 4.18
N MET A 43 -6.77 -9.66 5.51
CA MET A 43 -5.82 -10.43 6.32
C MET A 43 -6.01 -11.94 6.17
N GLU A 44 -7.25 -12.43 6.07
CA GLU A 44 -7.52 -13.84 5.76
C GLU A 44 -6.92 -14.24 4.40
N GLU A 45 -7.07 -13.42 3.37
CA GLU A 45 -6.48 -13.68 2.05
C GLU A 45 -4.95 -13.61 2.06
N VAL A 46 -4.37 -12.65 2.79
CA VAL A 46 -2.91 -12.57 2.99
C VAL A 46 -2.38 -13.84 3.66
N GLN A 47 -3.10 -14.36 4.65
CA GLN A 47 -2.72 -15.59 5.35
C GLN A 47 -2.83 -16.84 4.47
N LYS A 48 -3.89 -16.97 3.67
CA LYS A 48 -4.08 -18.09 2.74
C LYS A 48 -3.01 -18.13 1.66
N ARG A 49 -2.58 -16.96 1.20
CA ARG A 49 -1.58 -16.79 0.12
C ARG A 49 -0.16 -16.64 0.65
N ALA A 50 0.08 -17.07 1.89
CA ALA A 50 1.41 -17.04 2.49
C ALA A 50 2.39 -17.90 1.67
N GLY A 51 3.30 -17.24 0.96
CA GLY A 51 4.23 -17.89 0.03
C GLY A 51 4.20 -17.28 -1.36
N GLU A 52 3.08 -16.64 -1.73
CA GLU A 52 2.99 -15.83 -2.93
C GLU A 52 3.72 -14.49 -2.75
N GLU A 53 3.97 -13.83 -3.88
CA GLU A 53 4.33 -12.43 -3.87
C GLU A 53 3.07 -11.57 -3.83
N LEU A 54 2.95 -10.71 -2.83
CA LEU A 54 1.72 -9.96 -2.56
C LEU A 54 1.97 -8.45 -2.65
N VAL A 55 1.06 -7.77 -3.35
CA VAL A 55 0.92 -6.30 -3.30
C VAL A 55 -0.38 -6.00 -2.59
N LEU A 56 -0.30 -5.29 -1.47
CA LEU A 56 -1.47 -4.87 -0.69
C LEU A 56 -1.74 -3.40 -1.01
N ASP A 57 -2.90 -3.12 -1.62
CA ASP A 57 -3.35 -1.77 -1.92
C ASP A 57 -4.47 -1.38 -0.97
N GLY A 58 -4.27 -0.33 -0.20
CA GLY A 58 -5.30 0.16 0.70
C GLY A 58 -4.89 1.46 1.33
N THR A 59 -5.84 2.13 1.97
CA THR A 59 -5.48 3.34 2.70
C THR A 59 -4.62 3.01 3.91
N PHE A 60 -4.89 1.86 4.56
CA PHE A 60 -4.22 1.45 5.80
C PHE A 60 -4.14 2.57 6.82
N TYR A 61 -5.26 3.30 6.92
CA TYR A 61 -5.39 4.53 7.66
C TYR A 61 -5.05 4.36 9.15
N ARG A 62 -5.45 3.23 9.75
CA ARG A 62 -5.16 2.91 11.16
C ARG A 62 -3.81 2.21 11.31
N ARG A 63 -3.01 2.65 12.28
CA ARG A 63 -1.73 2.03 12.66
C ARG A 63 -1.84 0.52 12.90
N VAL A 64 -2.86 0.07 13.64
CA VAL A 64 -3.09 -1.34 13.99
C VAL A 64 -3.14 -2.27 12.78
N TRP A 65 -3.66 -1.79 11.64
CA TRP A 65 -3.75 -2.57 10.41
C TRP A 65 -2.38 -2.81 9.78
N ARG A 66 -1.48 -1.82 9.86
CA ARG A 66 -0.11 -1.93 9.35
C ARG A 66 0.73 -2.83 10.25
N GLU A 67 0.58 -2.68 11.57
CA GLU A 67 1.24 -3.52 12.56
C GLU A 67 0.84 -4.99 12.43
N SER A 68 -0.43 -5.27 12.14
CA SER A 68 -0.90 -6.64 11.94
C SER A 68 -0.26 -7.31 10.70
N VAL A 69 -0.10 -6.57 9.59
CA VAL A 69 0.65 -7.06 8.41
C VAL A 69 2.13 -7.26 8.74
N ARG A 70 2.74 -6.31 9.44
CA ARG A 70 4.14 -6.37 9.88
C ARG A 70 4.41 -7.59 10.75
N LYS A 71 3.61 -7.79 11.80
CA LYS A 71 3.72 -8.93 12.71
C LYS A 71 3.55 -10.26 11.98
N PHE A 72 2.60 -10.33 11.04
CA PHE A 72 2.41 -11.53 10.22
C PHE A 72 3.64 -11.83 9.36
N ALA A 73 4.16 -10.81 8.65
CA ALA A 73 5.35 -10.95 7.81
C ALA A 73 6.58 -11.37 8.63
N GLU A 74 6.79 -10.76 9.80
CA GLU A 74 7.88 -11.11 10.73
C GLU A 74 7.76 -12.54 11.23
N THR A 75 6.58 -12.95 11.69
CA THR A 75 6.34 -14.31 12.21
C THR A 75 6.58 -15.39 11.16
N ARG A 76 6.34 -15.07 9.89
CA ARG A 76 6.55 -15.99 8.75
C ARG A 76 7.91 -15.81 8.07
N GLY A 77 8.77 -14.92 8.55
CA GLY A 77 10.06 -14.61 7.92
C GLY A 77 9.93 -13.99 6.52
N ILE A 78 8.76 -13.46 6.16
CA ILE A 78 8.49 -12.89 4.83
C ILE A 78 9.05 -11.45 4.80
N PRO A 79 9.83 -11.06 3.77
CA PRO A 79 10.22 -9.66 3.59
C PRO A 79 9.00 -8.78 3.38
N LEU A 80 8.94 -7.66 4.10
CA LEU A 80 7.91 -6.62 4.00
C LEU A 80 8.56 -5.31 3.56
N LEU A 81 7.95 -4.64 2.59
CA LEU A 81 8.27 -3.26 2.20
C LEU A 81 7.02 -2.40 2.36
N VAL A 82 7.07 -1.39 3.22
CA VAL A 82 6.00 -0.43 3.46
C VAL A 82 6.24 0.83 2.63
N VAL A 83 5.34 1.10 1.69
CA VAL A 83 5.41 2.23 0.76
C VAL A 83 4.28 3.21 1.04
N LEU A 84 4.62 4.42 1.46
CA LEU A 84 3.66 5.50 1.67
C LEU A 84 3.54 6.33 0.39
N VAL A 85 2.36 6.35 -0.21
CA VAL A 85 2.06 7.20 -1.36
C VAL A 85 1.28 8.42 -0.87
N LYS A 86 1.85 9.61 -1.10
CA LYS A 86 1.26 10.90 -0.71
C LYS A 86 0.78 11.69 -1.93
N SER A 87 -0.15 12.57 -1.64
CA SER A 87 -0.57 13.71 -2.47
C SER A 87 -1.17 14.77 -1.55
N SER A 88 -1.25 15.99 -2.02
CA SER A 88 -1.97 17.07 -1.38
C SER A 88 -3.46 16.72 -1.21
N LEU A 89 -4.09 17.31 -0.20
CA LEU A 89 -5.54 17.18 0.01
C LEU A 89 -6.32 17.65 -1.22
N GLN A 90 -5.90 18.75 -1.85
CA GLN A 90 -6.53 19.30 -3.03
C GLN A 90 -6.49 18.31 -4.20
N THR A 91 -5.32 17.75 -4.50
CA THR A 91 -5.17 16.72 -5.55
C THR A 91 -5.96 15.47 -5.21
N SER A 92 -6.00 15.06 -3.95
CA SER A 92 -6.78 13.91 -3.48
C SER A 92 -8.27 14.10 -3.73
N LEU A 93 -8.81 15.29 -3.43
CA LEU A 93 -10.21 15.67 -3.65
C LEU A 93 -10.56 15.72 -5.14
N GLN A 94 -9.71 16.35 -5.95
CA GLN A 94 -9.90 16.44 -7.40
C GLN A 94 -9.93 15.04 -8.03
N ARG A 95 -8.98 14.17 -7.65
CA ARG A 95 -8.93 12.80 -8.15
C ARG A 95 -10.12 11.98 -7.67
N ASP A 96 -10.55 12.11 -6.42
CA ASP A 96 -11.72 11.38 -5.88
C ASP A 96 -13.01 11.76 -6.61
N ALA A 97 -13.20 13.04 -6.93
CA ALA A 97 -14.36 13.53 -7.69
C ALA A 97 -14.44 12.95 -9.12
N GLN A 98 -13.31 12.51 -9.68
CA GLN A 98 -13.24 11.89 -11.01
C GLN A 98 -13.28 10.36 -10.97
N ARG A 99 -13.37 9.73 -9.79
CA ARG A 99 -13.45 8.27 -9.69
C ARG A 99 -14.84 7.79 -10.10
N GLU A 100 -14.89 6.62 -10.73
CA GLU A 100 -16.15 5.90 -10.98
C GLU A 100 -16.94 5.67 -9.68
N LYS A 101 -16.24 5.42 -8.57
CA LYS A 101 -16.81 5.26 -7.23
C LYS A 101 -16.08 6.19 -6.25
N PRO A 102 -16.52 7.44 -6.10
CA PRO A 102 -15.92 8.38 -5.15
C PRO A 102 -16.09 7.90 -3.72
N VAL A 103 -15.10 8.19 -2.87
CA VAL A 103 -15.22 7.99 -1.42
C VAL A 103 -16.04 9.14 -0.81
N GLY A 104 -16.01 10.31 -1.45
CA GLY A 104 -16.74 11.52 -1.09
C GLY A 104 -15.86 12.53 -0.36
N GLU A 105 -16.03 13.80 -0.69
CA GLU A 105 -15.20 14.90 -0.19
C GLU A 105 -15.03 14.90 1.33
N ARG A 106 -16.12 14.76 2.09
CA ARG A 106 -16.08 14.75 3.56
C ARG A 106 -15.20 13.61 4.08
N ALA A 107 -15.31 12.43 3.49
CA ALA A 107 -14.51 11.27 3.88
C ALA A 107 -13.03 11.48 3.54
N VAL A 108 -12.72 12.00 2.34
CA VAL A 108 -11.33 12.33 1.94
C VAL A 108 -10.71 13.31 2.92
N ARG A 109 -11.41 14.39 3.28
CA ARG A 109 -10.92 15.38 4.25
C ARG A 109 -10.67 14.77 5.63
N ILE A 110 -11.62 14.00 6.15
CA ILE A 110 -11.48 13.30 7.44
C ILE A 110 -10.26 12.39 7.37
N ILE A 111 -10.20 11.49 6.39
CA ILE A 111 -9.11 10.52 6.26
C ILE A 111 -7.76 11.24 6.14
N HIS A 112 -7.66 12.31 5.37
CA HIS A 112 -6.40 13.04 5.21
C HIS A 112 -5.99 13.77 6.50
N ALA A 113 -6.92 14.37 7.23
CA ALA A 113 -6.63 15.08 8.49
C ALA A 113 -6.20 14.12 9.60
N GLU A 114 -6.78 12.94 9.56
CA GLU A 114 -6.73 11.97 10.64
C GLU A 114 -5.62 10.91 10.31
N PHE A 115 -5.02 10.97 9.10
CA PHE A 115 -4.07 9.97 8.58
C PHE A 115 -2.79 9.95 9.43
N GLU A 116 -2.65 8.90 10.22
CA GLU A 116 -1.42 8.65 10.96
C GLU A 116 -0.33 8.17 10.01
N GLU A 117 0.68 9.02 9.77
CA GLU A 117 1.80 8.68 8.90
C GLU A 117 2.49 7.39 9.38
N PRO A 118 2.63 6.37 8.52
CA PRO A 118 3.31 5.14 8.85
C PRO A 118 4.83 5.30 8.92
N GLU A 119 5.47 4.43 9.68
CA GLU A 119 6.88 4.07 9.48
C GLU A 119 7.03 3.36 8.12
N ALA A 120 7.27 4.16 7.08
CA ALA A 120 7.43 3.71 5.71
C ALA A 120 8.91 3.53 5.37
N ASP A 121 9.22 2.45 4.64
CA ASP A 121 10.55 2.21 4.09
C ASP A 121 10.81 3.07 2.84
N LEU A 122 9.74 3.48 2.16
CA LEU A 122 9.79 4.34 0.98
C LEU A 122 8.58 5.29 0.98
N VAL A 123 8.82 6.56 0.66
CA VAL A 123 7.77 7.57 0.47
C VAL A 123 7.75 7.98 -1.00
N ILE A 124 6.58 7.91 -1.62
CA ILE A 124 6.32 8.30 -3.00
C ILE A 124 5.40 9.52 -3.01
N ASP A 125 5.85 10.60 -3.65
CA ASP A 125 5.03 11.75 -3.96
C ASP A 125 4.41 11.58 -5.36
N SER A 126 3.11 11.26 -5.39
CA SER A 126 2.38 10.97 -6.63
C SER A 126 2.04 12.21 -7.46
N GLU A 127 2.45 13.41 -7.01
CA GLU A 127 2.35 14.64 -7.80
C GLU A 127 3.64 14.95 -8.55
N LYS A 128 4.76 14.39 -8.09
CA LYS A 128 6.09 14.60 -8.69
C LYS A 128 6.55 13.45 -9.57
N LEU A 129 5.97 12.27 -9.38
CA LEU A 129 6.37 11.04 -10.06
C LEU A 129 5.20 10.48 -10.86
N THR A 130 5.51 10.01 -12.06
CA THR A 130 4.59 9.17 -12.82
C THR A 130 4.44 7.80 -12.14
N PRO A 131 3.34 7.06 -12.39
CA PRO A 131 3.20 5.71 -11.86
C PRO A 131 4.35 4.77 -12.25
N ALA A 132 4.90 4.92 -13.46
CA ALA A 132 6.02 4.11 -13.93
C ALA A 132 7.31 4.37 -13.13
N GLU A 133 7.65 5.65 -12.92
CA GLU A 133 8.82 6.03 -12.11
C GLU A 133 8.67 5.59 -10.65
N ALA A 134 7.48 5.77 -10.07
CA ALA A 134 7.18 5.28 -8.72
C ALA A 134 7.39 3.77 -8.61
N VAL A 135 6.95 3.00 -9.62
CA VAL A 135 7.16 1.54 -9.65
C VAL A 135 8.64 1.19 -9.73
N GLU A 136 9.44 1.88 -10.54
CA GLU A 136 10.89 1.63 -10.59
C GLU A 136 11.58 1.84 -9.23
N LEU A 137 11.20 2.91 -8.52
CA LEU A 137 11.71 3.17 -7.17
C LEU A 137 11.31 2.04 -6.19
N ILE A 138 10.05 1.59 -6.24
CA ILE A 138 9.56 0.49 -5.40
C ILE A 138 10.29 -0.82 -5.72
N LEU A 139 10.52 -1.12 -7.00
CA LEU A 139 11.26 -2.31 -7.44
C LEU A 139 12.71 -2.28 -6.94
N SER A 140 13.37 -1.13 -7.01
CA SER A 140 14.73 -0.94 -6.49
C SER A 140 14.80 -1.14 -4.96
N ALA A 141 13.87 -0.53 -4.22
CA ALA A 141 13.76 -0.70 -2.78
C ALA A 141 13.46 -2.16 -2.40
N ALA A 142 12.62 -2.84 -3.17
CA ALA A 142 12.25 -4.23 -2.90
C ALA A 142 13.42 -5.21 -3.08
N LYS A 143 14.29 -5.00 -4.07
CA LYS A 143 15.54 -5.76 -4.22
C LYS A 143 16.43 -5.63 -2.99
N THR A 144 16.55 -4.41 -2.46
CA THR A 144 17.34 -4.12 -1.27
C THR A 144 16.75 -4.79 -0.02
N ALA A 145 15.42 -4.71 0.16
CA ALA A 145 14.72 -5.33 1.28
C ALA A 145 14.82 -6.87 1.28
N ALA A 146 14.76 -7.49 0.09
CA ALA A 146 14.95 -8.93 -0.05
C ALA A 146 16.38 -9.38 0.28
N CYS A 147 17.40 -8.56 -0.06
CA CYS A 147 18.80 -8.90 0.17
C CYS A 147 19.20 -8.85 1.66
N ARG A 148 18.59 -7.97 2.46
CA ARG A 148 18.91 -7.80 3.90
C ARG A 148 18.44 -8.94 4.81
N ARG A 149 17.60 -9.86 4.33
CA ARG A 149 17.03 -10.96 5.14
C ARG A 149 17.48 -12.36 4.72
N ARG A 150 18.43 -12.51 3.79
CA ARG A 150 19.07 -13.82 3.57
C ARG A 150 19.87 -14.14 4.84
N PRO A 151 19.59 -15.25 5.55
CA PRO A 151 20.47 -15.66 6.64
C PRO A 151 21.88 -15.87 6.07
N PRO A 152 22.95 -15.57 6.82
CA PRO A 152 24.27 -16.02 6.42
C PRO A 152 24.22 -17.54 6.28
N SER A 153 24.69 -18.02 5.13
CA SER A 153 24.90 -19.44 4.83
C SER A 153 25.80 -20.11 5.85
#